data_AF-A0A381U0Q2-F1
#
_entry.id   AF-A0A381U0Q2-F1
#
_cell.length_a   1.000
_cell.length_b   1.000
_cell.length_c   1.000
_cell.angle_alpha   90.00
_cell.angle_beta   90.00
_cell.angle_gamma   90.00
#
_symmetry.space_group_name_H-M   'P 1'
#
loop_
_entity.id
_entity.type
_entity.pdbx_description
1 polymer ?
#
loop_
_entity_poly.entity_id
_entity_poly.type
_entity_poly.pdbx_seq_one_letter_code
_entity_poly.pdbx_strand_id
1 'polypeptide(L)'
;MKMKKKQKENFNLQLKRGFITVILGLLLSISSPQLMYAKNAITPQFNEEAQVLFDREKQLINARINVDWGKIHGLQHPDFRKKISVAEIAYFEGWAASDYREKAKQNAHISGAYVPSVDYMKKNIYKKDPLGFPVKRRYEWSGDPYITIKTFSLEKISISTDGKYAKVKVMLKGRQRINPAVTHGGDYEFAAQFPKTDYWEKVNGNWVITLLSKPANLSGTGALKFFVPNNKSGWGKAEFVEINPADLKVSLK
;
A
#
# COMPACT_ATOMS: atom_id res chain seq x y z
N MET A 1 42.29 41.91 41.70
CA MET A 1 42.66 41.00 40.58
C MET A 1 41.54 40.05 40.09
N LYS A 2 40.42 39.84 40.81
CA LYS A 2 39.33 38.91 40.41
C LYS A 2 38.38 39.42 39.28
N MET A 3 38.12 40.72 39.17
CA MET A 3 37.17 41.26 38.17
C MET A 3 37.64 41.08 36.71
N LYS A 4 38.92 41.30 36.42
CA LYS A 4 39.46 41.19 35.04
C LYS A 4 39.42 39.75 34.49
N LYS A 5 39.50 38.73 35.35
CA LYS A 5 39.46 37.32 34.93
C LYS A 5 38.04 36.87 34.51
N LYS A 6 37.03 37.30 35.27
CA LYS A 6 35.60 36.99 35.02
C LYS A 6 35.07 37.66 33.74
N GLN A 7 35.51 38.89 33.45
CA GLN A 7 35.19 39.58 32.19
C GLN A 7 35.80 38.88 30.97
N LYS A 8 37.06 38.42 31.09
CA LYS A 8 37.77 37.72 30.01
C LYS A 8 37.16 36.34 29.73
N GLU A 9 36.71 35.63 30.76
CA GLU A 9 35.98 34.36 30.64
C GLU A 9 34.61 34.52 29.98
N ASN A 10 33.83 35.54 30.36
CA ASN A 10 32.53 35.84 29.74
C ASN A 10 32.65 36.23 28.26
N PHE A 11 33.67 37.02 27.90
CA PHE A 11 33.94 37.39 26.51
C PHE A 11 34.29 36.16 25.65
N ASN A 12 35.11 35.26 26.19
CA ASN A 12 35.50 34.02 25.51
C ASN A 12 34.31 33.05 25.36
N LEU A 13 33.39 33.04 26.34
CA LEU A 13 32.16 32.25 26.28
C LEU A 13 31.17 32.80 25.24
N GLN A 14 31.04 34.12 25.13
CA GLN A 14 30.23 34.77 24.10
C GLN A 14 30.82 34.58 22.69
N LEU A 15 32.14 34.65 22.54
CA LEU A 15 32.81 34.39 21.27
C LEU A 15 32.61 32.94 20.80
N LYS A 16 32.76 31.96 21.72
CA LYS A 16 32.51 30.54 21.43
C LYS A 16 31.05 30.27 21.07
N ARG A 17 30.09 30.89 21.77
CA ARG A 17 28.66 30.81 21.41
C ARG A 17 28.38 31.41 20.05
N GLY A 18 28.93 32.59 19.74
CA GLY A 18 28.81 33.24 18.43
C GLY A 18 29.34 32.36 17.29
N PHE A 19 30.53 31.76 17.46
CA PHE A 19 31.12 30.86 16.49
C PHE A 19 30.29 29.58 16.26
N ILE A 20 29.76 28.97 17.33
CA ILE A 20 28.91 27.78 17.22
C ILE A 20 27.61 28.13 16.47
N THR A 21 26.99 29.27 16.76
CA THR A 21 25.76 29.70 16.08
C THR A 21 25.99 29.98 14.60
N VAL A 22 27.15 30.57 14.23
CA VAL A 22 27.51 30.81 12.83
C VAL A 22 27.76 29.49 12.08
N ILE A 23 28.49 28.55 12.68
CA ILE A 23 28.74 27.24 12.05
C ILE A 23 27.45 26.43 11.89
N LEU A 24 26.56 26.46 12.88
CA LEU A 24 25.26 25.78 12.80
C LEU A 24 24.35 26.44 11.73
N GLY A 25 24.35 27.77 11.65
CA GLY A 25 23.65 28.51 10.61
C GLY A 25 24.18 28.20 9.20
N LEU A 26 25.50 28.04 9.05
CA LEU A 26 26.14 27.67 7.77
C LEU A 26 25.83 26.22 7.38
N LEU A 27 25.85 25.28 8.32
CA LEU A 27 25.51 23.87 8.08
C LEU A 27 24.04 23.70 7.67
N LEU A 28 23.14 24.47 8.28
CA LEU A 28 21.72 24.50 7.92
C LEU A 28 21.46 25.22 6.58
N SER A 29 22.26 26.24 6.24
CA SER A 29 22.12 26.96 4.98
C SER A 29 22.73 26.25 3.77
N ILE A 30 23.73 25.39 3.97
CA ILE A 30 24.34 24.59 2.88
C ILE A 30 23.55 23.30 2.64
N SER A 31 23.03 22.68 3.70
CA SER A 31 22.22 21.45 3.55
C SER A 31 20.89 21.71 2.83
N SER A 32 20.21 22.82 3.09
CA SER A 32 18.85 23.05 2.55
C SER A 32 18.77 23.20 1.02
N PRO A 33 19.60 24.04 0.36
CA PRO A 33 19.51 24.25 -1.08
C PRO A 33 20.03 23.04 -1.85
N GLN A 34 21.14 22.42 -1.44
CA GLN A 34 21.70 21.26 -2.13
C GLN A 34 20.78 20.05 -2.05
N LEU A 35 20.11 19.81 -0.91
CA LEU A 35 19.09 18.76 -0.80
C LEU A 35 17.87 19.06 -1.69
N MET A 36 17.44 20.32 -1.74
CA MET A 36 16.32 20.76 -2.58
C MET A 36 16.67 20.65 -4.08
N TYR A 37 17.88 21.03 -4.48
CA TYR A 37 18.38 20.87 -5.86
C TYR A 37 18.54 19.40 -6.24
N ALA A 38 19.06 18.55 -5.35
CA ALA A 38 19.15 17.11 -5.59
C ALA A 38 17.74 16.48 -5.72
N LYS A 39 16.81 16.85 -4.85
CA LYS A 39 15.40 16.43 -4.93
C LYS A 39 14.74 16.91 -6.24
N ASN A 40 15.00 18.14 -6.66
CA ASN A 40 14.51 18.71 -7.91
C ASN A 40 15.17 18.11 -9.16
N ALA A 41 16.41 17.61 -9.06
CA ALA A 41 17.11 16.94 -10.16
C ALA A 41 16.67 15.48 -10.35
N ILE A 42 16.29 14.80 -9.25
CA ILE A 42 15.84 13.39 -9.28
C ILE A 42 14.36 13.27 -9.68
N THR A 43 13.52 14.26 -9.36
CA THR A 43 12.08 14.22 -9.65
C THR A 43 11.76 14.04 -11.14
N PRO A 44 12.41 14.75 -12.09
CA PRO A 44 12.23 14.54 -13.53
C PRO A 44 12.58 13.12 -13.99
N GLN A 45 13.59 12.50 -13.39
CA GLN A 45 14.05 11.14 -13.73
C GLN A 45 12.99 10.07 -13.47
N PHE A 46 12.08 10.32 -12.53
CA PHE A 46 11.01 9.39 -12.16
C PHE A 46 9.64 9.76 -12.73
N ASN A 47 9.51 10.85 -13.51
CA ASN A 47 8.23 11.26 -14.07
C ASN A 47 7.63 10.20 -15.01
N GLU A 48 8.45 9.60 -15.88
CA GLU A 48 8.00 8.52 -16.78
C GLU A 48 7.55 7.29 -15.99
N GLU A 49 8.35 6.88 -15.00
CA GLU A 49 8.02 5.75 -14.12
C GLU A 49 6.75 6.00 -13.29
N ALA A 50 6.57 7.23 -12.82
CA ALA A 50 5.38 7.65 -12.09
C ALA A 50 4.14 7.65 -12.99
N GLN A 51 4.27 8.03 -14.26
CA GLN A 51 3.19 7.94 -15.24
C GLN A 51 2.81 6.48 -15.51
N VAL A 52 3.79 5.58 -15.69
CA VAL A 52 3.52 4.14 -15.84
C VAL A 52 2.81 3.60 -14.59
N LEU A 53 3.29 3.94 -13.38
CA LEU A 53 2.64 3.53 -12.13
C LEU A 53 1.22 4.07 -11.99
N PHE A 54 0.99 5.32 -12.39
CA PHE A 54 -0.32 5.95 -12.39
C PHE A 54 -1.31 5.16 -13.26
N ASP A 55 -0.90 4.77 -14.47
CA ASP A 55 -1.75 4.00 -15.37
C ASP A 55 -1.94 2.55 -14.91
N ARG A 56 -0.90 1.92 -14.34
CA ARG A 56 -0.98 0.57 -13.76
C ARG A 56 -1.91 0.51 -12.54
N GLU A 57 -1.85 1.51 -11.67
CA GLU A 57 -2.75 1.61 -10.51
C GLU A 57 -4.20 1.80 -10.96
N LYS A 58 -4.45 2.67 -11.95
CA LYS A 58 -5.79 2.80 -12.54
C LYS A 58 -6.29 1.48 -13.10
N GLN A 59 -5.46 0.75 -13.84
CA GLN A 59 -5.81 -0.57 -14.37
C GLN A 59 -6.18 -1.54 -13.25
N LEU A 60 -5.39 -1.58 -12.16
CA LEU A 60 -5.64 -2.43 -11.01
C LEU A 60 -6.97 -2.11 -10.32
N ILE A 61 -7.21 -0.85 -9.99
CA ILE A 61 -8.43 -0.44 -9.28
C ILE A 61 -9.66 -0.68 -10.15
N ASN A 62 -9.61 -0.33 -11.44
CA ASN A 62 -10.72 -0.60 -12.35
C ASN A 62 -11.00 -2.10 -12.50
N ALA A 63 -9.95 -2.94 -12.54
CA ALA A 63 -10.11 -4.38 -12.56
C ALA A 63 -10.79 -4.89 -11.27
N ARG A 64 -10.42 -4.35 -10.10
CA ARG A 64 -11.07 -4.68 -8.81
C ARG A 64 -12.54 -4.23 -8.77
N ILE A 65 -12.85 -3.01 -9.24
CA ILE A 65 -14.23 -2.49 -9.31
C ILE A 65 -15.09 -3.35 -10.23
N ASN A 66 -14.57 -3.69 -11.41
CA ASN A 66 -15.30 -4.47 -12.42
C ASN A 66 -15.19 -5.98 -12.21
N VAL A 67 -14.52 -6.44 -11.14
CA VAL A 67 -14.37 -7.86 -10.82
C VAL A 67 -13.68 -8.65 -11.95
N ASP A 68 -12.71 -8.02 -12.62
CA ASP A 68 -11.87 -8.62 -13.67
C ASP A 68 -10.70 -9.39 -13.03
N TRP A 69 -10.99 -10.62 -12.59
CA TRP A 69 -10.02 -11.49 -11.91
C TRP A 69 -8.76 -11.76 -12.73
N GLY A 70 -8.88 -11.82 -14.06
CA GLY A 70 -7.76 -12.04 -14.96
C GLY A 70 -6.78 -10.89 -14.94
N LYS A 71 -7.27 -9.64 -15.03
CA LYS A 71 -6.42 -8.45 -14.91
C LYS A 71 -5.84 -8.28 -13.50
N ILE A 72 -6.65 -8.53 -12.45
CA ILE A 72 -6.16 -8.48 -11.06
C ILE A 72 -5.00 -9.46 -10.87
N HIS A 73 -5.16 -10.70 -11.35
CA HIS A 73 -4.11 -11.72 -11.31
C HIS A 73 -2.89 -11.31 -12.13
N GLY A 74 -3.09 -10.85 -13.37
CA GLY A 74 -2.01 -10.52 -14.30
C GLY A 74 -1.07 -9.41 -13.82
N LEU A 75 -1.56 -8.49 -12.99
CA LEU A 75 -0.76 -7.43 -12.37
C LEU A 75 0.02 -7.92 -11.14
N GLN A 76 -0.26 -9.11 -10.60
CA GLN A 76 0.46 -9.67 -9.45
C GLN A 76 1.89 -10.06 -9.78
N HIS A 77 2.73 -10.02 -8.75
CA HIS A 77 4.10 -10.51 -8.80
C HIS A 77 4.20 -11.91 -9.45
N PRO A 78 5.17 -12.17 -10.35
CA PRO A 78 5.29 -13.46 -11.04
C PRO A 78 5.34 -14.66 -10.11
N ASP A 79 6.05 -14.56 -8.99
CA ASP A 79 6.13 -15.66 -8.02
C ASP A 79 4.81 -15.92 -7.28
N PHE A 80 3.94 -14.91 -7.15
CA PHE A 80 2.58 -15.11 -6.69
C PHE A 80 1.77 -15.87 -7.73
N ARG A 81 1.85 -15.44 -9.01
CA ARG A 81 1.10 -16.06 -10.12
C ARG A 81 1.49 -17.52 -10.38
N LYS A 82 2.73 -17.92 -10.09
CA LYS A 82 3.16 -19.32 -10.14
C LYS A 82 2.46 -20.20 -9.09
N LYS A 83 2.09 -19.63 -7.94
CA LYS A 83 1.51 -20.37 -6.80
C LYS A 83 -0.01 -20.32 -6.79
N ILE A 84 -0.57 -19.17 -7.15
CA ILE A 84 -1.99 -18.84 -7.03
C ILE A 84 -2.56 -18.60 -8.41
N SER A 85 -3.64 -19.31 -8.74
CA SER A 85 -4.40 -19.17 -9.97
C SER A 85 -5.46 -18.06 -9.89
N VAL A 86 -5.99 -17.66 -11.05
CA VAL A 86 -7.12 -16.72 -11.16
C VAL A 86 -8.33 -17.22 -10.36
N ALA A 87 -8.62 -18.53 -10.43
CA ALA A 87 -9.75 -19.15 -9.73
C ALA A 87 -9.63 -19.00 -8.21
N GLU A 88 -8.40 -19.09 -7.68
CA GLU A 88 -8.15 -18.91 -6.25
C GLU A 88 -8.31 -17.45 -5.83
N ILE A 89 -7.81 -16.49 -6.62
CA ILE A 89 -8.07 -15.07 -6.34
C ILE A 89 -9.57 -14.81 -6.31
N ALA A 90 -10.32 -15.30 -7.30
CA ALA A 90 -11.76 -15.14 -7.36
C ALA A 90 -12.45 -15.77 -6.15
N TYR A 91 -12.08 -17.00 -5.80
CA TYR A 91 -12.64 -17.73 -4.66
C TYR A 91 -12.43 -17.00 -3.33
N PHE A 92 -11.24 -16.43 -3.12
CA PHE A 92 -10.92 -15.63 -1.95
C PHE A 92 -11.28 -14.15 -2.09
N GLU A 93 -12.13 -13.80 -3.07
CA GLU A 93 -12.65 -12.45 -3.25
C GLU A 93 -11.54 -11.37 -3.33
N GLY A 94 -10.39 -11.73 -3.92
CA GLY A 94 -9.22 -10.87 -4.03
C GLY A 94 -8.16 -11.03 -2.94
N TRP A 95 -8.40 -11.82 -1.88
CA TRP A 95 -7.52 -11.95 -0.71
C TRP A 95 -6.84 -13.32 -0.57
N ALA A 96 -6.38 -13.88 -1.68
CA ALA A 96 -5.64 -15.14 -1.65
C ALA A 96 -4.21 -14.92 -1.11
N ALA A 97 -3.91 -15.46 0.09
CA ALA A 97 -2.55 -15.46 0.61
C ALA A 97 -1.68 -16.48 -0.16
N SER A 98 -0.44 -16.14 -0.50
CA SER A 98 0.38 -17.03 -1.35
C SER A 98 0.75 -18.39 -0.73
N ASP A 99 0.61 -18.54 0.59
CA ASP A 99 0.90 -19.75 1.36
C ASP A 99 -0.34 -20.40 2.00
N TYR A 100 -1.55 -19.99 1.60
CA TYR A 100 -2.77 -20.40 2.30
C TYR A 100 -2.93 -21.93 2.37
N ARG A 101 -2.48 -22.65 1.33
CA ARG A 101 -2.48 -24.12 1.27
C ARG A 101 -1.61 -24.75 2.35
N GLU A 102 -0.42 -24.20 2.61
CA GLU A 102 0.50 -24.72 3.64
C GLU A 102 0.03 -24.38 5.05
N LYS A 103 -0.53 -23.18 5.25
CA LYS A 103 -1.13 -22.80 6.54
C LYS A 103 -2.29 -23.70 6.93
N ALA A 104 -3.12 -24.10 5.97
CA ALA A 104 -4.24 -24.97 6.25
C ALA A 104 -3.80 -26.36 6.72
N LYS A 105 -2.72 -26.92 6.14
CA LYS A 105 -2.14 -28.17 6.62
C LYS A 105 -1.65 -28.06 8.07
N GLN A 106 -1.05 -26.93 8.44
CA GLN A 106 -0.55 -26.70 9.80
C GLN A 106 -1.69 -26.49 10.82
N ASN A 107 -2.78 -25.83 10.41
CA ASN A 107 -3.92 -25.51 11.27
C ASN A 107 -5.02 -26.58 11.30
N ALA A 108 -4.90 -27.64 10.50
CA ALA A 108 -5.89 -28.71 10.39
C ALA A 108 -6.21 -29.39 11.73
N HIS A 109 -5.31 -29.31 12.72
CA HIS A 109 -5.47 -29.91 14.04
C HIS A 109 -6.20 -29.03 15.07
N ILE A 110 -6.37 -27.71 14.82
CA ILE A 110 -6.85 -26.75 15.84
C ILE A 110 -8.25 -26.22 15.51
N SER A 111 -8.66 -26.26 14.25
CA SER A 111 -10.05 -26.08 13.81
C SER A 111 -10.14 -26.71 12.42
N GLY A 112 -11.27 -27.30 12.05
CA GLY A 112 -11.48 -27.99 10.77
C GLY A 112 -11.42 -27.10 9.53
N ALA A 113 -10.31 -26.36 9.36
CA ALA A 113 -10.00 -25.46 8.27
C ALA A 113 -9.72 -26.28 7.00
N TYR A 114 -10.80 -26.79 6.41
CA TYR A 114 -10.77 -27.38 5.09
C TYR A 114 -10.39 -26.29 4.07
N VAL A 115 -9.22 -26.42 3.46
CA VAL A 115 -8.89 -25.66 2.26
C VAL A 115 -9.44 -26.41 1.04
N PRO A 116 -10.36 -25.81 0.28
CA PRO A 116 -10.87 -26.45 -0.92
C PRO A 116 -9.76 -26.66 -1.95
N SER A 117 -9.89 -27.72 -2.76
CA SER A 117 -9.01 -27.91 -3.91
C SER A 117 -9.25 -26.84 -4.97
N VAL A 118 -8.26 -26.57 -5.81
CA VAL A 118 -8.40 -25.63 -6.93
C VAL A 118 -9.53 -26.06 -7.88
N ASP A 119 -9.71 -27.36 -8.10
CA ASP A 119 -10.81 -27.88 -8.93
C ASP A 119 -12.18 -27.66 -8.31
N TYR A 120 -12.29 -27.76 -6.98
CA TYR A 120 -13.50 -27.36 -6.27
C TYR A 120 -13.79 -25.87 -6.50
N MET A 121 -12.78 -25.00 -6.38
CA MET A 121 -12.96 -23.55 -6.57
C MET A 121 -13.39 -23.21 -8.00
N LYS A 122 -12.83 -23.89 -9.01
CA LYS A 122 -13.23 -23.73 -10.42
C LYS A 122 -14.68 -24.16 -10.68
N LYS A 123 -15.13 -25.23 -10.02
CA LYS A 123 -16.53 -25.71 -10.12
C LYS A 123 -17.51 -24.80 -9.36
N ASN A 124 -17.06 -24.17 -8.28
CA ASN A 124 -17.90 -23.36 -7.37
C ASN A 124 -17.58 -21.86 -7.50
N ILE A 125 -17.87 -21.31 -8.68
CA ILE A 125 -17.59 -19.90 -9.01
C ILE A 125 -18.47 -18.92 -8.21
N TYR A 126 -19.63 -19.36 -7.73
CA TYR A 126 -20.51 -18.59 -6.85
C TYR A 126 -20.24 -18.92 -5.37
N LYS A 127 -20.38 -17.91 -4.51
CA LYS A 127 -20.41 -18.09 -3.05
C LYS A 127 -21.84 -18.39 -2.63
N LYS A 128 -22.05 -19.19 -1.59
CA LYS A 128 -23.37 -19.33 -0.97
C LYS A 128 -23.57 -18.29 0.11
N ASP A 129 -24.70 -17.61 0.12
CA ASP A 129 -25.10 -16.73 1.22
C ASP A 129 -25.53 -17.56 2.46
N PRO A 130 -25.85 -16.93 3.61
CA PRO A 130 -26.29 -17.65 4.81
C PRO A 130 -27.54 -18.52 4.62
N LEU A 131 -28.36 -18.24 3.59
CA LEU A 131 -29.56 -18.99 3.26
C LEU A 131 -29.30 -20.07 2.18
N GLY A 132 -28.05 -20.17 1.70
CA GLY A 132 -27.63 -21.16 0.72
C GLY A 132 -27.76 -20.73 -0.74
N PHE A 133 -28.23 -19.51 -1.02
CA PHE A 133 -28.40 -19.02 -2.39
C PHE A 133 -27.06 -18.65 -3.04
N PRO A 134 -26.87 -18.93 -4.34
CA PRO A 134 -25.65 -18.58 -5.05
C PRO A 134 -25.58 -17.06 -5.29
N VAL A 135 -24.49 -16.45 -4.84
CA VAL A 135 -24.17 -15.03 -5.00
C VAL A 135 -22.87 -14.89 -5.78
N LYS A 136 -22.84 -13.93 -6.72
CA LYS A 136 -21.62 -13.60 -7.47
C LYS A 136 -20.55 -13.14 -6.48
N ARG A 137 -19.34 -13.67 -6.64
CA ARG A 137 -18.19 -13.20 -5.89
C ARG A 137 -17.87 -11.77 -6.31
N ARG A 138 -17.50 -10.94 -5.34
CA ARG A 138 -17.07 -9.57 -5.57
C ARG A 138 -15.61 -9.43 -5.14
N TYR A 139 -14.95 -8.38 -5.58
CA TYR A 139 -13.70 -7.98 -4.93
C TYR A 139 -14.02 -7.44 -3.54
N GLU A 140 -13.47 -8.06 -2.51
CA GLU A 140 -13.61 -7.61 -1.14
C GLU A 140 -12.65 -6.42 -0.94
N TRP A 141 -13.20 -5.23 -0.69
CA TRP A 141 -12.37 -4.04 -0.45
C TRP A 141 -11.91 -3.95 1.01
N SER A 142 -12.72 -4.49 1.91
CA SER A 142 -12.49 -4.61 3.35
C SER A 142 -13.36 -5.74 3.90
N GLY A 143 -13.14 -6.11 5.17
CA GLY A 143 -14.00 -7.09 5.86
C GLY A 143 -15.46 -6.66 6.04
N ASP A 144 -15.81 -5.41 5.75
CA ASP A 144 -17.20 -4.95 5.73
C ASP A 144 -17.84 -5.25 4.35
N PRO A 145 -18.84 -6.16 4.30
CA PRO A 145 -19.51 -6.55 3.08
C PRO A 145 -20.45 -5.47 2.51
N TYR A 146 -20.74 -4.42 3.27
CA TYR A 146 -21.70 -3.37 2.94
C TYR A 146 -21.05 -2.14 2.28
N ILE A 147 -19.78 -2.26 1.89
CA ILE A 147 -19.06 -1.21 1.17
C ILE A 147 -19.14 -1.47 -0.34
N THR A 148 -19.53 -0.42 -1.07
CA THR A 148 -19.49 -0.40 -2.53
C THR A 148 -18.57 0.72 -3.00
N ILE A 149 -17.46 0.37 -3.64
CA ILE A 149 -16.54 1.34 -4.27
C ILE A 149 -17.02 1.65 -5.68
N LYS A 150 -17.12 2.94 -6.02
CA LYS A 150 -17.57 3.41 -7.34
C LYS A 150 -16.45 4.12 -8.11
N THR A 151 -15.66 4.92 -7.42
CA THR A 151 -14.60 5.73 -8.02
C THR A 151 -13.38 5.80 -7.11
N PHE A 152 -12.31 6.43 -7.57
CA PHE A 152 -11.09 6.60 -6.80
C PHE A 152 -10.34 7.86 -7.22
N SER A 153 -9.43 8.32 -6.38
CA SER A 153 -8.43 9.34 -6.71
C SER A 153 -7.05 8.89 -6.24
N LEU A 154 -6.05 9.01 -7.12
CA LEU A 154 -4.65 8.82 -6.74
C LEU A 154 -4.17 10.08 -6.02
N GLU A 155 -3.72 9.92 -4.78
CA GLU A 155 -3.30 11.04 -3.93
C GLU A 155 -1.79 11.27 -3.98
N LYS A 156 -1.01 10.19 -4.04
CA LYS A 156 0.45 10.27 -3.99
C LYS A 156 1.09 9.05 -4.65
N ILE A 157 2.14 9.27 -5.41
CA ILE A 157 3.05 8.21 -5.88
C ILE A 157 4.39 8.42 -5.18
N SER A 158 4.98 7.35 -4.66
CA SER A 158 6.31 7.40 -4.04
C SER A 158 7.15 6.30 -4.66
N ILE A 159 8.28 6.66 -5.28
CA ILE A 159 9.20 5.72 -5.93
C ILE A 159 10.50 5.71 -5.14
N SER A 160 11.06 4.54 -4.87
CA SER A 160 12.34 4.44 -4.18
C SER A 160 13.45 5.04 -5.03
N THR A 161 14.48 5.60 -4.39
CA THR A 161 15.62 6.22 -5.10
C THR A 161 16.38 5.24 -5.99
N ASP A 162 16.31 3.93 -5.72
CA ASP A 162 16.85 2.88 -6.57
C ASP A 162 15.90 2.42 -7.70
N GLY A 163 14.70 3.01 -7.79
CA GLY A 163 13.70 2.73 -8.82
C GLY A 163 13.05 1.34 -8.76
N LYS A 164 13.28 0.57 -7.69
CA LYS A 164 12.81 -0.82 -7.58
C LYS A 164 11.44 -0.96 -6.91
N TYR A 165 11.09 -0.03 -6.04
CA TYR A 165 9.89 -0.11 -5.21
C TYR A 165 9.06 1.15 -5.36
N ALA A 166 7.74 1.00 -5.26
CA ALA A 166 6.86 2.14 -5.22
C ALA A 166 5.66 1.92 -4.28
N LYS A 167 5.11 3.03 -3.81
CA LYS A 167 3.89 3.09 -3.00
C LYS A 167 2.94 4.04 -3.71
N VAL A 168 1.71 3.60 -3.93
CA VAL A 168 0.67 4.46 -4.51
C VAL A 168 -0.44 4.61 -3.48
N LYS A 169 -0.63 5.83 -3.00
CA LYS A 169 -1.71 6.19 -2.09
C LYS A 169 -2.93 6.57 -2.90
N VAL A 170 -4.05 5.93 -2.56
CA VAL A 170 -5.31 6.03 -3.27
C VAL A 170 -6.40 6.32 -2.24
N MET A 171 -7.31 7.21 -2.60
CA MET A 171 -8.58 7.36 -1.90
C MET A 171 -9.68 6.69 -2.71
N LEU A 172 -10.20 5.58 -2.21
CA LEU A 172 -11.37 4.92 -2.79
C LEU A 172 -12.63 5.66 -2.33
N LYS A 173 -13.57 5.89 -3.25
CA LYS A 173 -14.81 6.63 -2.99
C LYS A 173 -16.00 5.78 -3.35
N GLY A 174 -16.97 5.74 -2.45
CA GLY A 174 -18.07 4.81 -2.55
C GLY A 174 -19.23 5.15 -1.64
N ARG A 175 -20.05 4.13 -1.37
CA ARG A 175 -21.12 4.18 -0.37
C ARG A 175 -20.91 3.05 0.62
N GLN A 176 -21.26 3.31 1.87
CA GLN A 176 -21.31 2.31 2.92
C GLN A 176 -22.74 2.24 3.43
N ARG A 177 -23.25 1.03 3.55
CA ARG A 177 -24.54 0.74 4.18
C ARG A 177 -24.30 0.26 5.61
N ILE A 178 -25.10 0.71 6.56
CA ILE A 178 -25.07 0.15 7.92
C ILE A 178 -25.64 -1.27 7.85
N ASN A 179 -25.05 -2.21 8.60
CA ASN A 179 -25.55 -3.58 8.67
C ASN A 179 -27.06 -3.57 8.99
N PRO A 180 -27.92 -4.11 8.10
CA PRO A 180 -29.38 -4.11 8.29
C PRO A 180 -29.83 -4.79 9.59
N ALA A 181 -29.02 -5.72 10.12
CA ALA A 181 -29.30 -6.37 11.39
C ALA A 181 -29.20 -5.41 12.59
N VAL A 182 -28.34 -4.38 12.51
CA VAL A 182 -28.16 -3.38 13.56
C VAL A 182 -29.22 -2.29 13.47
N THR A 183 -29.74 -2.03 12.27
CA THR A 183 -30.75 -0.99 12.01
C THR A 183 -32.18 -1.51 12.01
N HIS A 184 -32.41 -2.76 12.44
CA HIS A 184 -33.72 -3.42 12.43
C HIS A 184 -34.43 -3.33 11.05
N GLY A 185 -33.66 -3.50 9.97
CA GLY A 185 -34.17 -3.44 8.60
C GLY A 185 -34.15 -2.04 7.96
N GLY A 186 -33.64 -1.02 8.64
CA GLY A 186 -33.50 0.32 8.06
C GLY A 186 -32.38 0.41 7.01
N ASP A 187 -32.68 1.03 5.87
CA ASP A 187 -31.77 1.22 4.74
C ASP A 187 -31.02 2.56 4.82
N TYR A 188 -29.95 2.56 5.61
CA TYR A 188 -29.10 3.74 5.79
C TYR A 188 -27.80 3.59 4.99
N GLU A 189 -27.63 4.46 4.00
CA GLU A 189 -26.42 4.54 3.18
C GLU A 189 -25.84 5.95 3.15
N PHE A 190 -24.53 6.04 3.30
CA PHE A 190 -23.81 7.31 3.27
C PHE A 190 -22.57 7.22 2.37
N ALA A 191 -22.09 8.39 1.93
CA ALA A 191 -20.85 8.47 1.17
C ALA A 191 -19.67 8.07 2.06
N ALA A 192 -18.79 7.21 1.55
CA ALA A 192 -17.65 6.70 2.29
C ALA A 192 -16.36 6.86 1.48
N GLN A 193 -15.27 7.13 2.19
CA GLN A 193 -13.93 7.27 1.62
C GLN A 193 -12.97 6.34 2.37
N PHE A 194 -12.20 5.56 1.62
CA PHE A 194 -11.29 4.56 2.18
C PHE A 194 -9.87 4.81 1.66
N PRO A 195 -8.95 5.30 2.51
CA PRO A 195 -7.56 5.44 2.13
C PRO A 195 -6.93 4.05 2.01
N LYS A 196 -6.24 3.82 0.91
CA LYS A 196 -5.49 2.60 0.64
C LYS A 196 -4.10 2.95 0.13
N THR A 197 -3.13 2.10 0.45
CA THR A 197 -1.82 2.15 -0.17
C THR A 197 -1.55 0.81 -0.82
N ASP A 198 -1.30 0.84 -2.12
CA ASP A 198 -0.86 -0.29 -2.90
C ASP A 198 0.66 -0.21 -3.09
N TYR A 199 1.31 -1.37 -3.04
CA TYR A 199 2.77 -1.48 -3.06
C TYR A 199 3.21 -2.17 -4.34
N TRP A 200 4.14 -1.57 -5.05
CA TRP A 200 4.59 -2.02 -6.36
C TRP A 200 6.08 -2.31 -6.34
N GLU A 201 6.50 -3.34 -7.08
CA GLU A 201 7.90 -3.70 -7.29
C GLU A 201 8.16 -3.81 -8.77
N LYS A 202 9.35 -3.39 -9.19
CA LYS A 202 9.79 -3.47 -10.56
C LYS A 202 10.50 -4.80 -10.76
N VAL A 203 9.87 -5.69 -11.52
CA VAL A 203 10.40 -7.02 -11.86
C VAL A 203 10.59 -7.08 -13.37
N ASN A 204 11.83 -7.31 -13.82
CA ASN A 204 12.19 -7.34 -15.24
C ASN A 204 11.67 -6.10 -16.00
N GLY A 205 11.87 -4.92 -15.42
CA GLY A 205 11.44 -3.64 -16.00
C GLY A 205 9.95 -3.32 -15.87
N ASN A 206 9.12 -4.22 -15.35
CA ASN A 206 7.67 -4.03 -15.24
C ASN A 206 7.22 -3.85 -13.78
N TRP A 207 6.34 -2.88 -13.55
CA TRP A 207 5.68 -2.71 -12.25
C TRP A 207 4.63 -3.79 -12.03
N VAL A 208 4.78 -4.53 -10.93
CA VAL A 208 3.84 -5.55 -10.48
C VAL A 208 3.42 -5.28 -9.04
N ILE A 209 2.16 -5.60 -8.70
CA ILE A 209 1.68 -5.44 -7.34
C ILE A 209 2.32 -6.51 -6.45
N THR A 210 2.91 -6.04 -5.37
CA THR A 210 3.69 -6.84 -4.44
C THR A 210 2.80 -7.49 -3.39
N LEU A 211 1.78 -6.78 -2.94
CA LEU A 211 1.06 -7.20 -1.77
C LEU A 211 -0.44 -6.95 -1.86
N LEU A 212 -1.19 -8.02 -1.62
CA LEU A 212 -2.52 -7.97 -1.03
C LEU A 212 -2.33 -8.18 0.48
N SER A 213 -2.19 -7.12 1.27
CA SER A 213 -1.87 -7.22 2.70
C SER A 213 -3.13 -7.56 3.50
N LYS A 214 -3.29 -8.85 3.80
CA LYS A 214 -4.12 -9.50 4.84
C LYS A 214 -4.75 -8.62 5.96
N PRO A 215 -5.94 -8.97 6.50
CA PRO A 215 -6.52 -8.28 7.66
C PRO A 215 -5.72 -8.49 8.95
N ALA A 216 -5.74 -7.45 9.79
CA ALA A 216 -5.21 -7.44 11.14
C ALA A 216 -6.04 -8.33 12.09
N ASN A 217 -5.33 -9.03 12.98
CA ASN A 217 -5.74 -9.67 14.23
C ASN A 217 -7.15 -10.28 14.31
N LEU A 218 -7.26 -11.58 14.05
CA LEU A 218 -8.24 -12.42 14.75
C LEU A 218 -7.66 -12.75 16.13
N SER A 219 -8.45 -12.51 17.17
CA SER A 219 -8.16 -12.95 18.53
C SER A 219 -7.85 -14.45 18.56
N GLY A 220 -6.85 -14.84 19.36
CA GLY A 220 -6.48 -16.24 19.55
C GLY A 220 -5.46 -16.75 18.53
N THR A 221 -4.20 -16.78 18.95
CA THR A 221 -3.18 -17.74 18.51
C THR A 221 -2.82 -17.73 17.01
N GLY A 222 -1.82 -16.92 16.67
CA GLY A 222 -1.10 -17.03 15.41
C GLY A 222 -0.68 -15.66 14.90
N ALA A 223 0.53 -15.22 15.26
CA ALA A 223 1.13 -14.01 14.72
C ALA A 223 1.12 -14.09 13.19
N LEU A 224 0.25 -13.26 12.64
CA LEU A 224 -0.18 -13.36 11.27
C LEU A 224 0.92 -12.59 10.50
N LYS A 225 2.01 -13.26 10.11
CA LYS A 225 3.08 -12.68 9.27
C LYS A 225 2.51 -12.36 7.89
N PHE A 226 2.50 -11.08 7.55
CA PHE A 226 2.12 -10.57 6.23
C PHE A 226 3.19 -11.00 5.23
N PHE A 227 2.77 -11.45 4.04
CA PHE A 227 3.69 -11.42 2.91
C PHE A 227 4.12 -9.97 2.72
N VAL A 228 5.41 -9.80 2.49
CA VAL A 228 6.03 -8.60 1.98
C VAL A 228 6.93 -9.17 0.89
N PRO A 229 6.76 -8.83 -0.39
CA PRO A 229 7.73 -9.26 -1.38
C PRO A 229 9.06 -8.62 -1.03
N ASN A 230 10.03 -9.52 -0.94
CA ASN A 230 11.37 -9.27 -0.47
C ASN A 230 11.44 -8.57 0.88
N ASN A 231 12.02 -9.30 1.84
CA ASN A 231 12.73 -8.77 3.00
C ASN A 231 12.30 -7.35 3.42
N LYS A 232 11.43 -7.23 4.43
CA LYS A 232 11.05 -5.93 5.04
C LYS A 232 12.25 -5.01 5.30
N SER A 233 13.48 -5.55 5.39
CA SER A 233 14.71 -4.75 5.46
C SER A 233 14.89 -3.78 4.29
N GLY A 234 14.39 -4.10 3.09
CA GLY A 234 14.51 -3.23 1.90
C GLY A 234 13.54 -2.04 1.99
N TRP A 235 12.25 -2.31 2.23
CA TRP A 235 11.21 -1.28 2.31
C TRP A 235 11.38 -0.29 3.46
N GLY A 236 11.95 -0.74 4.59
CA GLY A 236 12.22 0.11 5.75
C GLY A 236 13.50 0.95 5.65
N LYS A 237 14.39 0.63 4.69
CA LYS A 237 15.65 1.36 4.45
C LYS A 237 15.66 2.16 3.15
N ALA A 238 14.71 1.90 2.26
CA ALA A 238 14.59 2.62 1.00
C ALA A 238 14.13 4.05 1.25
N GLU A 239 14.89 5.00 0.70
CA GLU A 239 14.46 6.39 0.60
C GLU A 239 13.50 6.53 -0.59
N PHE A 240 12.47 7.35 -0.44
CA PHE A 240 11.42 7.53 -1.45
C PHE A 240 11.36 8.96 -1.93
N VAL A 241 11.25 9.12 -3.24
CA VAL A 241 10.90 10.38 -3.91
C VAL A 241 9.39 10.43 -4.02
N GLU A 242 8.78 11.47 -3.45
CA GLU A 242 7.34 11.69 -3.52
C GLU A 242 6.99 12.53 -4.74
N ILE A 243 5.99 12.07 -5.49
CA ILE A 243 5.49 12.68 -6.71
C ILE A 243 3.99 12.88 -6.54
N ASN A 244 3.53 14.11 -6.77
CA ASN A 244 2.11 14.42 -6.78
C ASN A 244 1.53 14.05 -8.16
N PRO A 245 0.50 13.20 -8.24
CA PRO A 245 -0.13 12.84 -9.51
C PRO A 245 -0.69 14.03 -10.30
N ALA A 246 -0.96 15.16 -9.65
CA ALA A 246 -1.37 16.38 -10.35
C ALA A 246 -0.26 16.96 -11.23
N ASP A 247 1.00 16.83 -10.81
CA ASP A 247 2.16 17.41 -11.50
C ASP A 247 2.47 16.64 -12.80
N LEU A 248 2.14 15.35 -12.85
CA LEU A 248 2.25 14.51 -14.06
C LEU A 248 1.33 14.97 -15.19
N LYS A 249 0.21 15.63 -14.87
CA LYS A 249 -0.71 16.16 -15.89
C LYS A 249 -0.19 17.42 -16.58
N VAL A 250 0.81 18.09 -15.99
CA VAL A 250 1.35 19.36 -16.49
C VAL A 250 2.56 19.15 -17.41
N SER A 251 3.26 18.02 -17.32
CA SER A 251 4.48 17.72 -18.10
C SER A 251 4.23 17.27 -19.56
N LEU A 252 3.01 17.45 -20.08
CA LEU A 252 2.60 17.06 -21.45
C LEU A 252 2.03 18.24 -22.26
N LYS A 253 2.38 19.48 -21.90
CA LYS A 253 2.15 20.66 -22.74
C LYS A 253 3.45 21.21 -23.28
#